data_AF-A0A6J4I1X6-F1
#
_entry.id   AF-A0A6J4I1X6-F1
#
_cell.length_a   1.000
_cell.length_b   1.000
_cell.length_c   1.000
_cell.angle_alpha   90.00
_cell.angle_beta   90.00
_cell.angle_gamma   90.00
#
_symmetry.space_group_name_H-M   'P 1'
#
loop_
_entity.id
_entity.type
_entity.pdbx_description
1 polymer ?
#
loop_
_entity_poly.entity_id
_entity_poly.type
_entity_poly.pdbx_seq_one_letter_code
_entity_poly.pdbx_strand_id
1 'polypeptide(L)'
;MEVLFAYCEEVESTVPARERTVEDVCGGHERGVLNPRDRRHVMAQLSAEGHKRVESFLFEQVFLQKATAALGEEHVSVGWSFVYGSEQEDVPQYWFKLNDPTKGWNEVDDLVADLLSNSGCDVTSVAYYPEDGLFQAQRYDDGRWLERRALREALREITGSASPRTRVRNYSYINRDAQSIAINAIDSIFSDEELYLLSLSRTLTNCYVYPWFAKQPMDLDLCYVVGDHLRFVEFKRKYPAKSGEFGIDEHPHGVLSDWLEDAGTALLHVVLCDPMWDKSVSPTHMLAAG
;
A
#
# COMPACT_ATOMS: atom_id res chain seq x y z
N MET A 1 8.83 -23.70 -18.87
CA MET A 1 8.47 -22.29 -19.10
C MET A 1 7.00 -22.31 -19.46
N GLU A 2 6.14 -22.30 -18.44
CA GLU A 2 4.69 -22.31 -18.65
C GLU A 2 4.21 -20.87 -18.72
N VAL A 3 3.58 -20.53 -19.85
CA VAL A 3 3.00 -19.23 -20.13
C VAL A 3 1.49 -19.37 -19.90
N LEU A 4 0.97 -18.64 -18.92
CA LEU A 4 -0.45 -18.59 -18.60
C LEU A 4 -1.08 -17.43 -19.37
N PHE A 5 -2.03 -17.75 -20.25
CA PHE A 5 -2.85 -16.78 -20.96
C PHE A 5 -4.04 -16.39 -20.08
N ALA A 6 -4.18 -15.10 -19.76
CA ALA A 6 -5.41 -14.54 -19.21
C ALA A 6 -6.15 -13.83 -20.35
N TYR A 7 -7.16 -14.51 -20.90
CA TYR A 7 -8.06 -13.91 -21.88
C TYR A 7 -9.04 -12.99 -21.14
N CYS A 8 -8.87 -11.67 -21.26
CA CYS A 8 -9.89 -10.72 -20.80
C CYS A 8 -11.07 -10.76 -21.77
N GLU A 9 -12.11 -11.53 -21.46
CA GLU A 9 -13.41 -11.37 -22.12
C GLU A 9 -13.98 -9.98 -21.76
N GLU A 10 -14.66 -9.34 -22.71
CA GLU A 10 -15.40 -8.10 -22.48
C GLU A 10 -16.52 -8.34 -21.46
N VAL A 11 -16.23 -8.12 -20.18
CA VAL A 11 -17.24 -8.10 -19.13
C VAL A 11 -18.05 -6.82 -19.30
N GLU A 12 -19.35 -6.96 -19.56
CA GLU A 12 -20.29 -5.84 -19.53
C GLU A 12 -20.16 -5.11 -18.19
N SER A 13 -19.71 -3.85 -18.27
CA SER A 13 -19.58 -2.92 -17.15
C SER A 13 -20.90 -2.83 -16.37
N THR A 14 -20.92 -3.40 -15.17
CA THR A 14 -22.07 -3.32 -14.26
C THR A 14 -22.05 -2.08 -13.35
N VAL A 15 -21.35 -1.01 -13.74
CA VAL A 15 -21.25 0.20 -12.90
C VAL A 15 -22.21 1.31 -13.39
N PRO A 16 -23.43 1.38 -12.83
CA PRO A 16 -24.13 2.65 -12.75
C PRO A 16 -24.45 2.97 -11.28
N ALA A 17 -23.58 3.72 -10.62
CA ALA A 17 -23.92 4.46 -9.40
C ALA A 17 -22.93 5.60 -9.22
N ARG A 18 -23.45 6.84 -9.21
CA ARG A 18 -22.85 8.12 -8.78
C ARG A 18 -21.37 8.05 -8.38
N GLU A 19 -20.53 8.87 -9.02
CA GLU A 19 -19.10 9.01 -8.69
C GLU A 19 -18.90 9.07 -7.17
N ARG A 20 -18.21 8.06 -6.63
CA ARG A 20 -17.81 8.05 -5.23
C ARG A 20 -16.46 8.71 -5.12
N THR A 21 -16.36 9.67 -4.21
CA THR A 21 -15.10 10.24 -3.78
C THR A 21 -14.48 9.36 -2.69
N VAL A 22 -13.20 9.59 -2.37
CA VAL A 22 -12.57 8.95 -1.20
C VAL A 22 -13.31 9.32 0.09
N GLU A 23 -13.92 10.51 0.15
CA GLU A 23 -14.76 10.95 1.27
C GLU A 23 -16.02 10.10 1.41
N ASP A 24 -16.69 9.80 0.30
CA ASP A 24 -17.84 8.90 0.28
C ASP A 24 -17.45 7.49 0.75
N VAL A 25 -16.26 7.03 0.35
CA VAL A 25 -15.72 5.73 0.76
C VAL A 25 -15.46 5.70 2.27
N CYS A 26 -14.70 6.66 2.79
CA CYS A 26 -14.39 6.71 4.23
C CYS A 26 -15.65 6.90 5.08
N GLY A 27 -16.57 7.77 4.67
CA GLY A 27 -17.85 7.92 5.37
C GLY A 27 -18.73 6.66 5.28
N GLY A 28 -18.67 5.92 4.17
CA GLY A 28 -19.36 4.64 4.01
C GLY A 28 -18.80 3.55 4.90
N HIS A 29 -17.47 3.51 5.06
CA HIS A 29 -16.78 2.61 6.00
C HIS A 29 -17.15 2.94 7.45
N GLU A 30 -17.09 4.21 7.85
CA GLU A 30 -17.46 4.64 9.21
C GLU A 30 -18.91 4.30 9.59
N ARG A 31 -19.82 4.25 8.61
CA ARG A 31 -21.22 3.86 8.82
C ARG A 31 -21.46 2.35 8.72
N GLY A 32 -20.43 1.53 8.47
CA GLY A 32 -20.56 0.09 8.28
C GLY A 32 -21.30 -0.32 7.00
N VAL A 33 -21.42 0.59 6.03
CA VAL A 33 -22.14 0.34 4.77
C VAL A 33 -21.23 -0.30 3.72
N LEU A 34 -19.91 -0.07 3.82
CA LEU A 34 -18.92 -0.71 2.95
C LEU A 34 -18.36 -1.96 3.60
N ASN A 35 -18.72 -3.10 3.01
CA ASN A 35 -18.11 -4.38 3.31
C ASN A 35 -16.82 -4.56 2.48
N PRO A 36 -15.63 -4.63 3.11
CA PRO A 36 -14.35 -4.79 2.40
C PRO A 36 -14.20 -6.16 1.70
N ARG A 37 -15.09 -7.13 1.98
CA ARG A 37 -15.13 -8.44 1.30
C ARG A 37 -16.11 -8.49 0.11
N ASP A 38 -16.99 -7.50 -0.05
CA ASP A 38 -17.87 -7.45 -1.22
C ASP A 38 -17.11 -6.82 -2.39
N ARG A 39 -16.83 -7.61 -3.44
CA ARG A 39 -16.09 -7.16 -4.63
C ARG A 39 -16.66 -5.85 -5.20
N ARG A 40 -17.98 -5.68 -5.23
CA ARG A 40 -18.60 -4.45 -5.75
C ARG A 40 -18.24 -3.22 -4.92
N HIS A 41 -18.13 -3.38 -3.61
CA HIS A 41 -17.68 -2.31 -2.73
C HIS A 41 -16.20 -2.01 -2.91
N VAL A 42 -15.37 -3.05 -3.09
CA VAL A 42 -13.94 -2.88 -3.38
C VAL A 42 -13.75 -2.12 -4.71
N MET A 43 -14.43 -2.52 -5.78
CA MET A 43 -14.33 -1.83 -7.07
C MET A 43 -14.82 -0.38 -7.00
N ALA A 44 -15.88 -0.12 -6.23
CA ALA A 44 -16.35 1.24 -5.97
C ALA A 44 -15.32 2.07 -5.18
N GLN A 45 -14.59 1.46 -4.26
CA GLN A 45 -13.48 2.09 -3.54
C GLN A 45 -12.30 2.39 -4.49
N LEU A 46 -11.87 1.43 -5.31
CA LEU A 46 -10.77 1.63 -6.26
C LEU A 46 -11.09 2.73 -7.28
N SER A 47 -12.36 2.83 -7.70
CA SER A 47 -12.82 3.91 -8.58
C SER A 47 -12.58 5.31 -7.99
N ALA A 48 -12.58 5.45 -6.66
CA ALA A 48 -12.35 6.72 -5.98
C ALA A 48 -10.87 7.13 -5.88
N GLU A 49 -9.91 6.23 -6.16
CA GLU A 49 -8.46 6.46 -5.98
C GLU A 49 -7.80 7.20 -7.16
N GLY A 50 -8.48 7.26 -8.29
CA GLY A 50 -7.97 7.84 -9.53
C GLY A 50 -7.04 6.91 -10.33
N HIS A 51 -7.05 7.08 -11.65
CA HIS A 51 -6.44 6.13 -12.61
C HIS A 51 -4.98 5.74 -12.31
N LYS A 52 -4.09 6.71 -12.04
CA LYS A 52 -2.65 6.41 -11.83
C LYS A 52 -2.41 5.48 -10.64
N ARG A 53 -3.18 5.65 -9.55
CA ARG A 53 -2.99 4.83 -8.35
C ARG A 53 -3.59 3.45 -8.55
N VAL A 54 -4.74 3.34 -9.22
CA VAL A 54 -5.32 2.05 -9.60
C VAL A 54 -4.38 1.25 -10.49
N GLU A 55 -3.78 1.88 -11.50
CA GLU A 55 -2.75 1.24 -12.32
C GLU A 55 -1.56 0.78 -11.47
N SER A 56 -1.07 1.60 -10.54
CA SER A 56 0.00 1.21 -9.62
C SER A 56 -0.36 -0.05 -8.82
N PHE A 57 -1.56 -0.14 -8.24
CA PHE A 57 -1.97 -1.33 -7.47
C PHE A 57 -1.88 -2.61 -8.30
N LEU A 58 -2.29 -2.55 -9.56
CA LEU A 58 -2.25 -3.69 -10.47
C LEU A 58 -0.81 -4.21 -10.66
N PHE A 59 0.14 -3.32 -10.96
CA PHE A 59 1.53 -3.73 -11.15
C PHE A 59 2.23 -4.10 -9.84
N GLU A 60 1.97 -3.36 -8.76
CA GLU A 60 2.47 -3.66 -7.40
C GLU A 60 2.03 -5.08 -7.01
N GLN A 61 0.75 -5.45 -7.17
CA GLN A 61 0.29 -6.79 -6.83
C GLN A 61 0.90 -7.89 -7.71
N VAL A 62 0.97 -7.68 -9.03
CA VAL A 62 1.60 -8.66 -9.93
C VAL A 62 3.07 -8.86 -9.57
N PHE A 63 3.78 -7.79 -9.22
CA PHE A 63 5.15 -7.89 -8.69
C PHE A 63 5.18 -8.71 -7.40
N LEU A 64 4.32 -8.40 -6.42
CA LEU A 64 4.27 -9.10 -5.15
C LEU A 64 3.97 -10.60 -5.30
N GLN A 65 3.03 -10.97 -6.18
CA GLN A 65 2.74 -12.37 -6.48
C GLN A 65 4.00 -13.11 -6.99
N LYS A 66 4.72 -12.51 -7.94
CA LYS A 66 5.92 -13.12 -8.53
C LYS A 66 7.08 -13.17 -7.54
N ALA A 67 7.30 -12.10 -6.77
CA ALA A 67 8.35 -12.04 -5.77
C ALA A 67 8.10 -13.05 -4.65
N THR A 68 6.86 -13.11 -4.13
CA THR A 68 6.44 -14.07 -3.10
C THR A 68 6.60 -15.51 -3.58
N ALA A 69 6.16 -15.82 -4.80
CA ALA A 69 6.32 -17.17 -5.37
C ALA A 69 7.80 -17.57 -5.56
N ALA A 70 8.69 -16.61 -5.81
CA ALA A 70 10.13 -16.86 -5.97
C ALA A 70 10.88 -16.97 -4.63
N LEU A 71 10.46 -16.23 -3.62
CA LEU A 71 11.13 -16.12 -2.32
C LEU A 71 10.59 -17.09 -1.25
N GLY A 72 9.34 -17.55 -1.40
CA GLY A 72 8.62 -18.31 -0.38
C GLY A 72 7.78 -17.38 0.50
N GLU A 73 6.55 -17.79 0.84
CA GLU A 73 5.59 -16.97 1.60
C GLU A 73 6.05 -16.71 3.03
N GLU A 74 6.77 -17.65 3.62
CA GLU A 74 7.33 -17.61 4.96
C GLU A 74 8.52 -16.65 5.09
N HIS A 75 9.11 -16.23 3.96
CA HIS A 75 10.32 -15.41 3.91
C HIS A 75 10.04 -13.96 3.49
N VAL A 76 8.77 -13.59 3.35
CA VAL A 76 8.35 -12.26 2.91
C VAL A 76 7.45 -11.58 3.92
N SER A 77 7.52 -10.25 3.96
CA SER A 77 6.64 -9.40 4.73
C SER A 77 6.18 -8.23 3.85
N VAL A 78 4.89 -7.93 3.89
CA VAL A 78 4.23 -6.92 3.04
C VAL A 78 3.26 -6.08 3.85
N GLY A 79 2.79 -4.95 3.31
CA GLY A 79 1.80 -4.11 4.00
C GLY A 79 2.39 -3.21 5.08
N TRP A 80 3.69 -2.91 4.97
CA TRP A 80 4.35 -1.87 5.74
C TRP A 80 4.13 -0.52 5.06
N SER A 81 3.84 0.49 5.86
CA SER A 81 3.77 1.88 5.43
C SER A 81 4.37 2.79 6.50
N PHE A 82 4.83 3.96 6.12
CA PHE A 82 5.46 4.88 7.05
C PHE A 82 5.12 6.34 6.75
N VAL A 83 5.31 7.18 7.76
CA VAL A 83 5.13 8.63 7.71
C VAL A 83 6.31 9.32 8.37
N TYR A 84 6.88 10.31 7.68
CA TYR A 84 7.92 11.18 8.23
C TYR A 84 7.41 12.07 9.35
N GLY A 85 8.24 12.27 10.36
CA GLY A 85 7.98 13.17 11.48
C GLY A 85 7.67 14.60 11.03
N SER A 86 6.92 15.36 11.83
CA SER A 86 6.72 16.79 11.58
C SER A 86 7.94 17.64 11.94
N GLU A 87 8.82 17.13 12.80
CA GLU A 87 10.00 17.86 13.30
C GLU A 87 11.31 17.41 12.62
N GLN A 88 11.34 16.19 12.08
CA GLN A 88 12.48 15.62 11.35
C GLN A 88 11.95 15.02 10.04
N GLU A 89 12.10 15.76 8.94
CA GLU A 89 11.64 15.30 7.62
C GLU A 89 12.53 14.21 7.00
N ASP A 90 13.69 13.96 7.62
CA ASP A 90 14.69 13.01 7.18
C ASP A 90 14.62 11.66 7.91
N VAL A 91 13.68 11.49 8.85
CA VAL A 91 13.52 10.24 9.61
C VAL A 91 12.11 9.70 9.42
N PRO A 92 11.95 8.47 8.88
CA PRO A 92 10.65 7.80 8.84
C PRO A 92 10.28 7.43 10.28
N GLN A 93 9.50 8.30 10.93
CA GLN A 93 9.26 8.23 12.37
C GLN A 93 8.18 7.21 12.73
N TYR A 94 7.08 7.19 11.99
CA TYR A 94 5.89 6.41 12.32
C TYR A 94 5.67 5.31 11.29
N TRP A 95 5.72 4.06 11.72
CA TRP A 95 5.56 2.89 10.88
C TRP A 95 4.30 2.12 11.25
N PHE A 96 3.55 1.71 10.22
CA PHE A 96 2.31 0.98 10.33
C PHE A 96 2.40 -0.30 9.51
N LYS A 97 2.15 -1.43 10.17
CA LYS A 97 1.98 -2.73 9.51
C LYS A 97 0.51 -3.09 9.48
N LEU A 98 -0.07 -3.23 8.30
CA LEU A 98 -1.35 -3.92 8.17
C LEU A 98 -1.08 -5.43 8.36
N ASN A 99 -1.61 -5.99 9.44
CA ASN A 99 -1.56 -7.42 9.69
C ASN A 99 -2.59 -8.11 8.79
N ASP A 100 -2.08 -9.00 7.95
CA ASP A 100 -2.87 -9.76 7.02
C ASP A 100 -3.76 -10.75 7.81
N PRO A 101 -5.10 -10.66 7.75
CA PRO A 101 -5.98 -11.58 8.45
C PRO A 101 -5.88 -13.04 8.00
N THR A 102 -5.27 -13.34 6.85
CA THR A 102 -5.09 -14.72 6.36
C THR A 102 -3.69 -15.26 6.62
N LYS A 103 -2.67 -14.43 6.45
CA LYS A 103 -1.26 -14.83 6.64
C LYS A 103 -0.74 -14.56 8.06
N GLY A 104 -1.34 -13.62 8.76
CA GLY A 104 -0.94 -13.22 10.10
C GLY A 104 0.41 -12.52 10.14
N TRP A 105 0.98 -12.51 11.34
CA TRP A 105 2.30 -11.97 11.66
C TRP A 105 3.35 -13.09 11.57
N ASN A 106 4.49 -12.82 10.94
CA ASN A 106 5.56 -13.79 10.74
C ASN A 106 6.93 -13.33 11.27
N GLU A 107 7.94 -14.20 11.18
CA GLU A 107 9.30 -13.92 11.68
C GLU A 107 9.97 -12.73 10.96
N VAL A 108 9.64 -12.50 9.68
CA VAL A 108 10.16 -11.33 8.95
C VAL A 108 9.54 -10.05 9.49
N ASP A 109 8.27 -10.09 9.90
CA ASP A 109 7.62 -8.96 10.56
C ASP A 109 8.29 -8.63 11.91
N ASP A 110 8.69 -9.64 12.69
CA ASP A 110 9.45 -9.45 13.93
C ASP A 110 10.79 -8.76 13.66
N LEU A 111 11.55 -9.24 12.68
CA LEU A 111 12.85 -8.64 12.31
C LEU A 111 12.71 -7.19 11.85
N VAL A 112 11.66 -6.87 11.08
CA VAL A 112 11.37 -5.49 10.67
C VAL A 112 11.01 -4.64 11.89
N ALA A 113 10.10 -5.11 12.74
CA ALA A 113 9.69 -4.38 13.94
C ALA A 113 10.85 -4.08 14.88
N ASP A 114 11.73 -5.07 15.09
CA ASP A 114 12.94 -4.92 15.90
C ASP A 114 13.92 -3.92 15.29
N LEU A 115 14.20 -4.00 13.99
CA LEU A 115 15.08 -3.04 13.31
C LEU A 115 14.55 -1.61 13.47
N LEU A 116 13.27 -1.41 13.17
CA LEU A 116 12.63 -0.09 13.23
C LEU A 116 12.64 0.45 14.67
N SER A 117 12.27 -0.37 15.66
CA SER A 117 12.23 0.04 17.06
C SER A 117 13.62 0.35 17.61
N ASN A 118 14.63 -0.47 17.30
CA ASN A 118 16.02 -0.21 17.68
C ASN A 118 16.59 1.05 17.03
N SER A 119 16.03 1.45 15.88
CA SER A 119 16.36 2.70 15.18
C SER A 119 15.56 3.91 15.69
N GLY A 120 14.77 3.75 16.76
CA GLY A 120 14.01 4.82 17.40
C GLY A 120 12.68 5.14 16.72
N CYS A 121 12.18 4.29 15.83
CA CYS A 121 10.88 4.48 15.19
C CYS A 121 9.71 4.01 16.07
N ASP A 122 8.56 4.67 15.90
CA ASP A 122 7.29 4.22 16.45
C ASP A 122 6.68 3.16 15.52
N VAL A 123 6.62 1.91 15.99
CA VAL A 123 6.09 0.78 15.21
C VAL A 123 4.69 0.41 15.71
N THR A 124 3.72 0.36 14.80
CA THR A 124 2.33 0.03 15.09
C THR A 124 1.82 -1.07 14.18
N SER A 125 1.43 -2.21 14.75
CA SER A 125 0.67 -3.25 14.06
C SER A 125 -0.81 -2.89 14.07
N VAL A 126 -1.47 -3.04 12.92
CA VAL A 126 -2.87 -2.68 12.69
C VAL A 126 -3.59 -3.89 12.12
N ALA A 127 -4.67 -4.33 12.76
CA ALA A 127 -5.49 -5.45 12.31
C ALA A 127 -6.95 -5.02 12.17
N TYR A 128 -7.63 -5.55 11.16
CA TYR A 128 -9.06 -5.34 10.96
C TYR A 128 -9.86 -6.48 11.59
N TYR A 129 -10.87 -6.12 12.39
CA TYR A 129 -11.75 -7.06 13.09
C TYR A 129 -13.15 -7.02 12.47
N PRO A 130 -13.52 -8.00 11.64
CA PRO A 130 -14.80 -8.00 10.92
C PRO A 130 -16.03 -7.96 11.81
N GLU A 131 -15.94 -8.53 13.01
CA GLU A 131 -17.02 -8.57 14.01
C GLU A 131 -17.40 -7.18 14.51
N ASP A 132 -16.41 -6.30 14.65
CA ASP A 132 -16.59 -4.91 15.10
C ASP A 132 -16.69 -3.95 13.91
N GLY A 133 -16.26 -4.38 12.72
CA GLY A 133 -16.13 -3.54 11.54
C GLY A 133 -15.05 -2.46 11.68
N LEU A 134 -14.05 -2.69 12.54
CA LEU A 134 -13.10 -1.66 12.97
C LEU A 134 -11.65 -2.14 12.93
N PHE A 135 -10.75 -1.19 12.72
CA PHE A 135 -9.31 -1.39 12.91
C PHE A 135 -8.93 -1.23 14.38
N GLN A 136 -8.12 -2.16 14.87
CA GLN A 136 -7.45 -2.06 16.15
C GLN A 136 -5.94 -2.03 15.93
N ALA A 137 -5.22 -1.43 16.87
CA ALA A 137 -3.80 -1.20 16.80
C ALA A 137 -3.09 -1.69 18.06
N GLN A 138 -1.86 -2.17 17.88
CA GLN A 138 -0.91 -2.49 18.94
C GLN A 138 0.40 -1.78 18.62
N ARG A 139 0.92 -1.03 19.59
CA ARG A 139 2.23 -0.40 19.48
C ARG A 139 3.31 -1.38 19.96
N TYR A 140 4.43 -1.42 19.26
CA TYR A 140 5.64 -2.10 19.71
C TYR A 140 6.47 -1.14 20.57
N ASP A 141 6.88 -1.60 21.74
CA ASP A 141 7.64 -0.81 22.70
C ASP A 141 8.60 -1.73 23.46
N ASP A 142 9.91 -1.53 23.29
CA ASP A 142 10.96 -2.26 24.02
C ASP A 142 10.80 -3.80 23.97
N GLY A 143 10.71 -4.35 22.74
CA GLY A 143 10.65 -5.80 22.53
C GLY A 143 9.28 -6.46 22.85
N ARG A 144 8.23 -5.67 23.09
CA ARG A 144 6.89 -6.18 23.42
C ARG A 144 5.78 -5.41 22.72
N TRP A 145 4.70 -6.13 22.40
CA TRP A 145 3.45 -5.55 21.94
C TRP A 145 2.61 -5.06 23.12
N LEU A 146 2.26 -3.78 23.10
CA LEU A 146 1.35 -3.20 24.08
C LEU A 146 -0.10 -3.69 23.87
N GLU A 147 -0.95 -3.38 24.86
CA GLU A 147 -2.36 -3.72 24.81
C GLU A 147 -3.05 -3.11 23.58
N ARG A 148 -3.88 -3.95 22.95
CA ARG A 148 -4.66 -3.60 21.78
C ARG A 148 -5.72 -2.56 22.11
N ARG A 149 -5.86 -1.58 21.23
CA ARG A 149 -6.85 -0.50 21.34
C ARG A 149 -7.40 -0.12 19.99
N ALA A 150 -8.47 0.67 19.96
CA ALA A 150 -9.01 1.15 18.69
C ALA A 150 -7.97 2.01 17.95
N LEU A 151 -7.86 1.85 16.62
CA LEU A 151 -6.85 2.57 15.83
C LEU A 151 -6.94 4.11 16.00
N ARG A 152 -8.15 4.66 16.14
CA ARG A 152 -8.32 6.10 16.40
C ARG A 152 -7.72 6.55 17.72
N GLU A 153 -7.79 5.73 18.76
CA GLU A 153 -7.21 6.05 20.07
C GLU A 153 -5.69 6.03 19.99
N ALA A 154 -5.11 5.02 19.33
CA ALA A 154 -3.68 4.96 19.06
C ALA A 154 -3.21 6.18 18.25
N LEU A 155 -3.93 6.58 17.18
CA LEU A 155 -3.56 7.74 16.37
C LEU A 155 -3.67 9.06 17.14
N ARG A 156 -4.63 9.22 18.07
CA ARG A 156 -4.70 10.39 18.97
C ARG A 156 -3.45 10.50 19.83
N GLU A 157 -3.00 9.38 20.37
CA GLU A 157 -1.80 9.31 21.21
C GLU A 157 -0.54 9.63 20.39
N ILE A 158 -0.36 8.95 19.26
CA ILE A 158 0.80 9.12 18.37
C ILE A 158 0.91 10.57 17.86
N THR A 159 -0.21 11.16 17.45
CA THR A 159 -0.22 12.51 16.87
C THR A 159 -0.45 13.63 17.88
N GLY A 160 -0.74 13.32 19.15
CA GLY A 160 -1.17 14.28 20.16
C GLY A 160 -2.43 15.09 19.80
N SER A 161 -3.17 14.69 18.77
CA SER A 161 -4.30 15.44 18.22
C SER A 161 -5.63 14.81 18.66
N ALA A 162 -6.64 15.61 19.02
CA ALA A 162 -7.95 15.09 19.43
C ALA A 162 -8.78 14.55 18.25
N SER A 163 -8.53 15.08 17.05
CA SER A 163 -9.23 14.76 15.80
C SER A 163 -8.25 14.72 14.63
N PRO A 164 -8.65 14.15 13.47
CA PRO A 164 -7.86 14.23 12.24
C PRO A 164 -7.44 15.66 11.92
N ARG A 165 -6.20 15.84 11.45
CA ARG A 165 -5.59 17.14 11.14
C ARG A 165 -6.03 17.69 9.78
N THR A 166 -6.43 16.81 8.86
CA THR A 166 -6.92 17.20 7.53
C THR A 166 -8.10 16.33 7.10
N ARG A 167 -8.73 16.73 5.99
CA ARG A 167 -9.75 15.92 5.32
C ARG A 167 -9.09 14.81 4.50
N VAL A 168 -9.88 13.81 4.15
CA VAL A 168 -9.49 12.76 3.20
C VAL A 168 -9.01 13.37 1.88
N ARG A 169 -8.10 12.65 1.22
CA ARG A 169 -7.48 13.10 -0.03
C ARG A 169 -8.52 13.27 -1.14
N ASN A 170 -8.38 14.33 -1.94
CA ASN A 170 -9.19 14.55 -3.13
C ASN A 170 -8.33 14.37 -4.40
N TYR A 171 -8.76 13.49 -5.30
CA TYR A 171 -8.09 13.24 -6.57
C TYR A 171 -8.79 14.04 -7.68
N SER A 172 -8.12 15.05 -8.23
CA SER A 172 -8.71 16.04 -9.14
C SER A 172 -8.69 15.66 -10.63
N TYR A 173 -7.98 14.60 -11.02
CA TYR A 173 -7.83 14.20 -12.42
C TYR A 173 -8.04 12.70 -12.63
N ILE A 174 -9.10 12.36 -13.35
CA ILE A 174 -9.53 10.98 -13.62
C ILE A 174 -9.61 10.77 -15.14
N ASN A 175 -8.68 9.99 -15.69
CA ASN A 175 -8.86 9.40 -17.02
C ASN A 175 -9.68 8.12 -16.86
N ARG A 176 -10.97 8.19 -17.20
CA ARG A 176 -11.93 7.11 -16.94
C ARG A 176 -11.62 5.85 -17.73
N ASP A 177 -11.28 5.98 -19.02
CA ASP A 177 -11.02 4.84 -19.88
C ASP A 177 -9.82 4.04 -19.37
N ALA A 178 -8.72 4.72 -19.04
CA ALA A 178 -7.53 4.10 -18.46
C ALA A 178 -7.83 3.44 -17.08
N GLN A 179 -8.63 4.10 -16.24
CA GLN A 179 -9.03 3.54 -14.95
C GLN A 179 -9.89 2.29 -15.12
N SER A 180 -10.86 2.31 -16.04
CA SER A 180 -11.73 1.16 -16.31
C SER A 180 -10.95 -0.06 -16.78
N ILE A 181 -9.94 0.13 -17.65
CA ILE A 181 -9.05 -0.96 -18.07
C ILE A 181 -8.32 -1.56 -16.87
N ALA A 182 -7.73 -0.72 -16.02
CA ALA A 182 -7.02 -1.18 -14.83
C ALA A 182 -7.95 -1.88 -13.82
N ILE A 183 -9.16 -1.37 -13.60
CA ILE A 183 -10.17 -1.99 -12.73
C ILE A 183 -10.58 -3.36 -13.27
N ASN A 184 -10.86 -3.47 -14.57
CA ASN A 184 -11.22 -4.75 -15.19
C ASN A 184 -10.08 -5.77 -15.06
N ALA A 185 -8.84 -5.32 -15.27
CA ALA A 185 -7.67 -6.17 -15.09
C ALA A 185 -7.54 -6.64 -13.62
N ILE A 186 -7.69 -5.73 -12.64
CA ILE A 186 -7.69 -6.08 -11.22
C ILE A 186 -8.81 -7.09 -10.89
N ASP A 187 -10.03 -6.87 -11.38
CA ASP A 187 -11.15 -7.79 -11.18
C ASP A 187 -10.86 -9.18 -11.78
N SER A 188 -10.18 -9.25 -12.92
CA SER A 188 -9.83 -10.53 -13.56
C SER A 188 -8.64 -11.27 -12.92
N ILE A 189 -7.64 -10.53 -12.42
CA ILE A 189 -6.35 -11.09 -11.98
C ILE A 189 -6.34 -11.37 -10.48
N PHE A 190 -6.98 -10.52 -9.68
CA PHE A 190 -6.85 -10.59 -8.23
C PHE A 190 -7.84 -11.62 -7.66
N SER A 191 -7.35 -12.44 -6.75
CA SER A 191 -8.19 -13.28 -5.90
C SER A 191 -9.04 -12.41 -4.95
N ASP A 192 -10.11 -13.00 -4.40
CA ASP A 192 -10.97 -12.32 -3.41
C ASP A 192 -10.18 -11.88 -2.18
N GLU A 193 -9.15 -12.63 -1.82
CA GLU A 193 -8.27 -12.34 -0.69
C GLU A 193 -7.39 -11.10 -0.96
N GLU A 194 -6.78 -11.03 -2.14
CA GLU A 194 -5.97 -9.88 -2.55
C GLU A 194 -6.81 -8.61 -2.67
N LEU A 195 -8.04 -8.72 -3.19
CA LEU A 195 -8.98 -7.60 -3.23
C LEU A 195 -9.37 -7.13 -1.83
N TYR A 196 -9.61 -8.07 -0.92
CA TYR A 196 -9.91 -7.76 0.47
C TYR A 196 -8.74 -7.04 1.15
N LEU A 197 -7.51 -7.52 0.99
CA LEU A 197 -6.31 -6.90 1.54
C LEU A 197 -6.05 -5.52 0.96
N LEU A 198 -6.20 -5.36 -0.36
CA LEU A 198 -6.11 -4.06 -1.01
C LEU A 198 -7.16 -3.10 -0.44
N SER A 199 -8.42 -3.53 -0.30
CA SER A 199 -9.49 -2.72 0.29
C SER A 199 -9.15 -2.27 1.72
N LEU A 200 -8.63 -3.18 2.56
CA LEU A 200 -8.21 -2.85 3.91
C LEU A 200 -7.05 -1.85 3.94
N SER A 201 -6.00 -2.09 3.14
CA SER A 201 -4.85 -1.20 3.00
C SER A 201 -5.29 0.21 2.59
N ARG A 202 -6.15 0.30 1.57
CA ARG A 202 -6.66 1.60 1.09
C ARG A 202 -7.53 2.30 2.12
N THR A 203 -8.32 1.55 2.88
CA THR A 203 -9.11 2.11 3.98
C THR A 203 -8.22 2.63 5.10
N LEU A 204 -7.21 1.86 5.51
CA LEU A 204 -6.22 2.26 6.52
C LEU A 204 -5.52 3.55 6.08
N THR A 205 -4.96 3.58 4.87
CA THR A 205 -4.23 4.73 4.35
C THR A 205 -5.10 5.98 4.23
N ASN A 206 -6.25 5.87 3.56
CA ASN A 206 -7.03 7.06 3.20
C ASN A 206 -7.92 7.58 4.34
N CYS A 207 -8.45 6.67 5.18
CA CYS A 207 -9.42 7.03 6.20
C CYS A 207 -8.77 7.24 7.58
N TYR A 208 -7.58 6.67 7.81
CA TYR A 208 -6.90 6.75 9.10
C TYR A 208 -5.53 7.40 8.99
N VAL A 209 -4.57 6.85 8.25
CA VAL A 209 -3.19 7.37 8.31
C VAL A 209 -3.11 8.79 7.72
N TYR A 210 -3.54 8.99 6.48
CA TYR A 210 -3.43 10.30 5.82
C TYR A 210 -4.14 11.44 6.58
N PRO A 211 -5.42 11.32 7.01
CA PRO A 211 -6.11 12.40 7.70
C PRO A 211 -5.47 12.80 9.04
N TRP A 212 -4.85 11.85 9.73
CA TRP A 212 -4.25 12.07 11.05
C TRP A 212 -2.87 12.71 10.99
N PHE A 213 -2.06 12.36 9.99
CA PHE A 213 -0.74 12.95 9.81
C PHE A 213 -0.73 14.18 8.91
N ALA A 214 -1.75 14.36 8.06
CA ALA A 214 -1.79 15.36 7.00
C ALA A 214 -0.57 15.30 6.04
N LYS A 215 0.07 14.13 5.98
CA LYS A 215 1.19 13.79 5.11
C LYS A 215 0.83 12.53 4.34
N GLN A 216 1.34 12.39 3.12
CA GLN A 216 1.15 11.17 2.33
C GLN A 216 1.96 10.04 2.98
N PRO A 217 1.31 8.96 3.47
CA PRO A 217 2.04 7.79 3.87
C PRO A 217 2.69 7.16 2.64
N MET A 218 3.89 6.64 2.88
CA MET A 218 4.68 5.91 1.89
C MET A 218 4.52 4.43 2.15
N ASP A 219 4.24 3.68 1.09
CA ASP A 219 4.12 2.23 1.15
C ASP A 219 5.51 1.63 0.92
N LEU A 220 5.86 0.58 1.68
CA LEU A 220 7.01 -0.26 1.43
C LEU A 220 6.50 -1.58 0.86
N ASP A 221 6.87 -1.86 -0.39
CA ASP A 221 6.22 -2.93 -1.15
C ASP A 221 6.51 -4.31 -0.56
N LEU A 222 7.77 -4.59 -0.23
CA LEU A 222 8.19 -5.91 0.23
C LEU A 222 9.42 -5.83 1.14
N CYS A 223 9.39 -6.59 2.24
CA CYS A 223 10.54 -6.97 3.04
C CYS A 223 10.80 -8.47 2.86
N TYR A 224 12.05 -8.89 2.88
CA TYR A 224 12.38 -10.32 2.83
C TYR A 224 13.72 -10.62 3.48
N VAL A 225 13.92 -11.90 3.84
CA VAL A 225 15.17 -12.38 4.45
C VAL A 225 15.93 -13.27 3.47
N VAL A 226 17.23 -13.02 3.32
CA VAL A 226 18.15 -13.92 2.60
C VAL A 226 19.37 -14.19 3.47
N GLY A 227 19.53 -15.45 3.89
CA GLY A 227 20.49 -15.80 4.93
C GLY A 227 20.13 -15.07 6.23
N ASP A 228 21.08 -14.35 6.81
CA ASP A 228 20.89 -13.56 8.05
C ASP A 228 20.61 -12.07 7.76
N HIS A 229 20.21 -11.73 6.53
CA HIS A 229 20.07 -10.36 6.08
C HIS A 229 18.63 -10.02 5.71
N LEU A 230 18.04 -9.08 6.47
CA LEU A 230 16.81 -8.40 6.10
C LEU A 230 17.08 -7.45 4.91
N ARG A 231 16.15 -7.42 3.95
CA ARG A 231 16.19 -6.56 2.78
C ARG A 231 14.84 -5.90 2.55
N PHE A 232 14.90 -4.66 2.12
CA PHE A 232 13.75 -3.82 1.80
C PHE A 232 13.68 -3.70 0.28
N VAL A 233 12.48 -3.74 -0.28
CA VAL A 233 12.26 -3.61 -1.72
C VAL A 233 11.20 -2.57 -1.99
N GLU A 234 11.52 -1.69 -2.92
CA GLU A 234 10.59 -0.73 -3.49
C GLU A 234 10.44 -0.99 -4.98
N PHE A 235 9.21 -1.26 -5.40
CA PHE A 235 8.81 -1.42 -6.77
C PHE A 235 8.37 -0.08 -7.33
N LYS A 236 9.02 0.34 -8.42
CA LYS A 236 8.70 1.59 -9.10
C LYS A 236 8.37 1.35 -10.55
N ARG A 237 7.34 2.03 -11.01
CA ARG A 237 7.13 2.27 -12.44
C ARG A 237 7.70 3.64 -12.79
N LYS A 238 8.71 3.67 -13.66
CA LYS A 238 9.32 4.92 -14.12
C LYS A 238 9.42 4.91 -15.64
N TYR A 239 9.42 6.11 -16.21
CA TYR A 239 9.84 6.33 -17.58
C TYR A 239 11.25 6.93 -17.55
N PRO A 240 12.13 6.57 -18.49
CA PRO A 240 13.45 7.18 -18.56
C PRO A 240 13.31 8.69 -18.81
N ALA A 241 14.23 9.47 -18.25
CA ALA A 241 14.38 10.88 -18.63
C ALA A 241 14.79 10.99 -20.11
N LYS A 242 14.74 12.20 -20.69
CA LYS A 242 15.31 12.44 -22.04
C LYS A 242 16.77 12.00 -22.17
N SER A 243 17.51 11.99 -21.07
CA SER A 243 18.90 11.52 -20.98
C SER A 243 19.04 9.99 -20.98
N GLY A 244 17.94 9.24 -20.86
CA GLY A 244 17.96 7.78 -20.66
C GLY A 244 18.18 7.35 -19.22
N GLU A 245 18.36 8.29 -18.30
CA GLU A 245 18.61 8.02 -16.88
C GLU A 245 17.30 7.87 -16.09
N PHE A 246 17.35 7.06 -15.03
CA PHE A 246 16.27 6.94 -14.04
C PHE A 246 16.65 7.72 -12.79
N GLY A 247 15.81 8.68 -12.41
CA GLY A 247 15.97 9.42 -11.16
C GLY A 247 15.15 8.81 -10.02
N ILE A 248 15.78 8.66 -8.87
CA ILE A 248 15.11 8.48 -7.57
C ILE A 248 14.85 9.88 -7.02
N ASP A 249 13.62 10.13 -6.54
CA ASP A 249 13.30 11.42 -5.96
C ASP A 249 14.00 11.54 -4.60
N GLU A 250 14.76 12.61 -4.35
CA GLU A 250 15.55 12.81 -3.11
C GLU A 250 14.66 12.63 -1.86
N HIS A 251 13.49 13.27 -1.88
CA HIS A 251 12.43 13.03 -0.90
C HIS A 251 11.22 12.39 -1.60
N PRO A 252 10.64 11.32 -1.04
CA PRO A 252 11.03 10.61 0.19
C PRO A 252 12.08 9.50 -0.01
N HIS A 253 12.38 9.12 -1.24
CA HIS A 253 13.05 7.84 -1.52
C HIS A 253 14.54 7.84 -1.20
N GLY A 254 15.26 8.92 -1.52
CA GLY A 254 16.67 9.08 -1.13
C GLY A 254 16.83 9.04 0.39
N VAL A 255 16.02 9.81 1.11
CA VAL A 255 15.99 9.83 2.58
C VAL A 255 15.75 8.45 3.18
N LEU A 256 14.77 7.69 2.68
CA LEU A 256 14.53 6.33 3.17
C LEU A 256 15.74 5.42 2.91
N SER A 257 16.35 5.53 1.72
CA SER A 257 17.52 4.74 1.35
C SER A 257 18.70 5.00 2.29
N ASP A 258 19.02 6.27 2.52
CA ASP A 258 20.11 6.69 3.40
C ASP A 258 19.85 6.22 4.85
N TRP A 259 18.61 6.40 5.34
CA TRP A 259 18.21 5.96 6.67
C TRP A 259 18.32 4.43 6.85
N LEU A 260 17.92 3.65 5.84
CA LEU A 260 18.05 2.19 5.87
C LEU A 260 19.52 1.75 5.82
N GLU A 261 20.36 2.46 5.06
CA GLU A 261 21.80 2.20 5.01
C GLU A 261 22.48 2.46 6.36
N ASP A 262 22.15 3.57 7.02
CA ASP A 262 22.60 3.88 8.38
C ASP A 262 22.13 2.85 9.41
N ALA A 263 20.94 2.26 9.21
CA ALA A 263 20.41 1.16 10.00
C ALA A 263 21.04 -0.22 9.67
N GLY A 264 22.02 -0.27 8.77
CA GLY A 264 22.75 -1.49 8.41
C GLY A 264 22.02 -2.43 7.45
N THR A 265 20.99 -1.94 6.76
CA THR A 265 20.26 -2.67 5.71
C THR A 265 20.30 -1.89 4.39
N ALA A 266 19.60 -2.37 3.36
CA ALA A 266 19.59 -1.74 2.05
C ALA A 266 18.20 -1.79 1.42
N LEU A 267 17.87 -0.71 0.71
CA LEU A 267 16.68 -0.61 -0.14
C LEU A 267 17.02 -1.02 -1.57
N LEU A 268 16.39 -2.09 -2.04
CA LEU A 268 16.48 -2.53 -3.43
C LEU A 268 15.35 -1.91 -4.24
N HIS A 269 15.70 -1.20 -5.31
CA HIS A 269 14.73 -0.63 -6.22
C HIS A 269 14.53 -1.57 -7.41
N VAL A 270 13.29 -2.06 -7.60
CA VAL A 270 12.88 -2.81 -8.79
C VAL A 270 12.11 -1.87 -9.69
N VAL A 271 12.71 -1.50 -10.83
CA VAL A 271 12.11 -0.55 -11.76
C VAL A 271 11.51 -1.26 -12.95
N LEU A 272 10.18 -1.21 -13.09
CA LEU A 272 9.50 -1.52 -14.34
C LEU A 272 9.58 -0.29 -15.26
N CYS A 273 10.38 -0.43 -16.32
CA CYS A 273 10.51 0.58 -17.36
C CYS A 273 9.59 0.27 -18.54
N ASP A 274 8.73 1.22 -18.88
CA ASP A 274 8.00 1.18 -20.15
C ASP A 274 8.97 1.62 -21.28
N PRO A 275 9.19 0.80 -22.32
CA PRO A 275 10.05 1.17 -23.44
C PRO A 275 9.49 2.37 -24.23
N MET A 276 8.20 2.66 -24.12
CA MET A 276 7.58 3.84 -24.72
C MET A 276 7.55 5.00 -23.73
N TRP A 277 8.27 6.08 -24.05
CA TRP A 277 8.20 7.29 -23.24
C TRP A 277 6.97 8.14 -23.60
N ASP A 278 5.81 7.71 -23.11
CA ASP A 278 4.57 8.47 -23.25
C ASP A 278 3.73 8.41 -21.96
N LYS A 279 3.64 9.55 -21.27
CA LYS A 279 2.82 9.69 -20.04
C LYS A 279 1.31 9.70 -20.31
N SER A 280 0.90 9.77 -21.58
CA SER A 280 -0.50 9.75 -22.00
C SER A 280 -1.02 8.36 -22.31
N VAL A 281 -0.14 7.37 -22.45
CA VAL A 281 -0.50 5.97 -22.70
C VAL A 281 -0.58 5.23 -21.36
N SER A 282 -1.71 4.54 -21.14
CA SER A 282 -1.86 3.69 -19.96
C SER A 282 -0.90 2.50 -20.07
N PRO A 283 -0.06 2.22 -19.06
CA PRO A 283 0.86 1.07 -19.05
C PRO A 283 0.13 -0.28 -19.05
N THR A 284 -1.20 -0.30 -18.84
CA THR A 284 -2.01 -1.54 -18.87
C THR A 284 -1.92 -2.26 -20.21
N HIS A 285 -1.56 -1.57 -21.30
CA HIS A 285 -1.26 -2.20 -22.59
C HIS A 285 -0.13 -3.26 -22.49
N MET A 286 0.81 -3.11 -21.55
CA MET A 286 1.87 -4.09 -21.28
C MET A 286 1.32 -5.42 -20.77
N LEU A 287 0.09 -5.43 -20.23
CA LEU A 287 -0.60 -6.64 -19.77
C LEU A 287 -1.41 -7.30 -20.89
N ALA A 288 -1.79 -6.54 -21.93
CA ALA A 288 -2.62 -7.01 -23.04
C ALA A 288 -1.82 -7.61 -24.22
N ALA A 289 -0.49 -7.40 -24.27
CA ALA A 289 0.35 -7.74 -25.42
C ALA A 289 1.22 -9.01 -25.25
N GLY A 290 0.91 -9.87 -24.26
CA GLY A 290 1.66 -11.11 -23.97
C GLY A 290 0.85 -12.37 -24.20
#